data_AF-A0A382EG07-F1
#
_entry.id   AF-A0A382EG07-F1
#
_cell.length_a   1.000
_cell.length_b   1.000
_cell.length_c   1.000
_cell.angle_alpha   90.00
_cell.angle_beta   90.00
_cell.angle_gamma   90.00
#
_symmetry.space_group_name_H-M   'P 1'
#
loop_
_entity.id
_entity.type
_entity.pdbx_description
1 polymer ?
#
loop_
_entity_poly.entity_id
_entity_poly.type
_entity_poly.pdbx_seq_one_letter_code
_entity_poly.pdbx_strand_id
1 'polypeptide(L)'
;MNSLDMSTKKIIFWHQDFLTFSLANSLQKKINGEFYVIFDVTDRQKPFFQKQKIVDFKKIWFFHDGISKPRKKADMKYLNSFEEKYKINLWLL
;
A
#
# COMPACT_ATOMS: atom_id res chain seq x y z
N MET A 1 -20.59 1.44 -38.46
CA MET A 1 -21.09 1.47 -37.07
C MET A 1 -19.88 1.66 -36.18
N ASN A 2 -19.74 2.84 -35.59
CA ASN A 2 -18.59 3.17 -34.74
C ASN A 2 -18.66 2.29 -33.49
N SER A 3 -17.78 1.30 -33.42
CA SER A 3 -17.45 0.60 -32.20
C SER A 3 -17.08 1.65 -31.16
N LEU A 4 -17.98 1.96 -30.22
CA LEU A 4 -17.61 2.71 -29.03
C LEU A 4 -16.39 2.01 -28.45
N ASP A 5 -15.28 2.73 -28.36
CA ASP A 5 -14.17 2.38 -27.48
C ASP A 5 -14.78 2.27 -26.08
N MET A 6 -15.14 1.04 -25.69
CA MET A 6 -15.74 0.73 -24.40
C MET A 6 -14.61 0.93 -23.41
N SER A 7 -14.44 2.17 -22.95
CA SER A 7 -13.39 2.57 -22.02
C SER A 7 -13.36 1.57 -20.88
N THR A 8 -12.34 0.71 -20.88
CA THR A 8 -12.19 -0.35 -19.90
C THR A 8 -12.10 0.32 -18.53
N LYS A 9 -13.07 0.03 -17.65
CA LYS A 9 -13.13 0.67 -16.34
C LYS A 9 -11.87 0.31 -15.56
N LYS A 10 -11.08 1.32 -15.19
CA LYS A 10 -9.87 1.15 -14.38
C LYS A 10 -10.21 1.38 -12.93
N ILE A 11 -9.96 0.38 -12.08
CA ILE A 11 -10.30 0.42 -10.66
C ILE A 11 -9.03 0.17 -9.86
N ILE A 12 -8.74 1.07 -8.93
CA ILE A 12 -7.61 0.97 -8.01
C ILE A 12 -8.14 0.68 -6.61
N PHE A 13 -7.59 -0.36 -5.98
CA PHE A 13 -7.88 -0.74 -4.61
C PHE A 13 -6.73 -0.33 -3.70
N TRP A 14 -7.06 0.26 -2.56
CA TRP A 14 -6.11 0.47 -1.46
C TRP A 14 -6.33 -0.61 -0.42
N HIS A 15 -5.47 -1.62 -0.42
CA HIS A 15 -5.59 -2.76 0.49
C HIS A 15 -4.84 -2.48 1.79
N GLN A 16 -5.62 -2.15 2.83
CA GLN A 16 -5.15 -2.07 4.21
C GLN A 16 -5.73 -3.22 5.06
N ASP A 17 -6.81 -3.86 4.59
CA ASP A 17 -7.55 -4.88 5.31
C ASP A 17 -8.10 -6.00 4.37
N PHE A 18 -8.54 -7.10 4.98
CA PHE A 18 -9.05 -8.25 4.24
C PHE A 18 -10.33 -7.96 3.42
N LEU A 19 -11.14 -7.01 3.87
CA LEU A 19 -12.41 -6.67 3.20
C LEU A 19 -12.17 -6.13 1.79
N THR A 20 -11.15 -5.30 1.62
CA THR A 20 -10.78 -4.77 0.31
C THR A 20 -10.49 -5.87 -0.70
N PHE A 21 -9.84 -6.96 -0.26
CA PHE A 21 -9.52 -8.09 -1.13
C PHE A 21 -10.76 -8.91 -1.51
N SER A 22 -11.65 -9.14 -0.55
CA SER A 22 -12.92 -9.84 -0.80
C SER A 22 -13.85 -9.05 -1.72
N LEU A 23 -13.85 -7.72 -1.57
CA LEU A 23 -14.57 -6.82 -2.47
C LEU A 23 -13.99 -6.89 -3.89
N ALA A 24 -12.66 -6.80 -4.05
CA ALA A 24 -12.02 -6.87 -5.36
C ALA A 24 -12.36 -8.17 -6.10
N ASN A 25 -12.31 -9.32 -5.42
CA ASN A 25 -12.71 -10.62 -5.97
C ASN A 25 -14.19 -10.64 -6.42
N SER A 26 -15.08 -10.13 -5.57
CA SER A 26 -16.51 -10.07 -5.87
C SER A 26 -16.83 -9.14 -7.03
N LEU A 27 -16.11 -8.02 -7.11
CA LEU A 27 -16.30 -6.98 -8.13
C LEU A 27 -15.77 -7.44 -9.49
N GLN A 28 -14.63 -8.15 -9.51
CA GLN A 28 -14.03 -8.70 -10.73
C GLN A 28 -14.96 -9.70 -11.43
N LYS A 29 -15.77 -10.44 -10.67
CA LYS A 29 -16.78 -11.35 -11.22
C LYS A 29 -17.99 -10.63 -11.83
N LYS A 30 -18.23 -9.37 -11.48
CA LYS A 30 -19.41 -8.59 -11.89
C LYS A 30 -19.13 -7.54 -12.94
N ILE A 31 -17.89 -7.07 -13.04
CA ILE A 31 -17.50 -5.94 -13.90
C ILE A 31 -16.29 -6.35 -14.73
N ASN A 32 -16.40 -6.15 -16.04
CA ASN A 32 -15.26 -6.26 -16.94
C ASN A 32 -14.45 -4.96 -16.90
N GLY A 33 -13.29 -5.00 -16.25
CA GLY A 33 -12.44 -3.83 -16.02
C GLY A 33 -11.00 -4.20 -15.69
N GLU A 34 -10.12 -3.20 -15.64
CA GLU A 34 -8.72 -3.37 -15.27
C GLU A 34 -8.56 -3.08 -13.78
N PHE A 35 -8.12 -4.09 -13.03
CA PHE A 35 -7.99 -4.04 -11.59
C PHE A 35 -6.54 -3.76 -11.21
N TYR A 36 -6.35 -2.87 -10.25
CA TYR A 36 -5.06 -2.41 -9.77
C TYR A 36 -5.08 -2.37 -8.25
N VAL A 37 -3.96 -2.64 -7.59
CA VAL A 37 -3.94 -2.66 -6.11
C VAL A 37 -2.66 -2.08 -5.54
N ILE A 38 -2.82 -1.32 -4.46
CA ILE A 38 -1.74 -0.87 -3.59
C ILE A 38 -1.90 -1.62 -2.26
N PHE A 39 -0.92 -2.44 -1.92
CA PHE A 39 -0.87 -3.16 -0.65
C PHE A 39 -0.12 -2.34 0.41
N ASP A 40 -0.84 -1.95 1.45
CA ASP A 40 -0.31 -1.38 2.69
C ASP A 40 -0.16 -2.50 3.72
N VAL A 41 0.78 -3.40 3.44
CA VAL A 41 1.01 -4.63 4.22
C VAL A 41 2.49 -4.80 4.54
N THR A 42 2.77 -5.33 5.72
CA THR A 42 4.14 -5.64 6.15
C THR A 42 4.84 -6.62 5.19
N ASP A 43 6.17 -6.54 5.14
CA ASP A 43 7.00 -7.31 4.21
C ASP A 43 6.75 -8.83 4.26
N ARG A 44 6.37 -9.36 5.44
CA ARG A 44 6.08 -10.78 5.63
C ARG A 44 4.90 -11.26 4.79
N GLN A 45 3.93 -10.39 4.49
CA GLN A 45 2.72 -10.73 3.74
C GLN A 45 2.91 -10.57 2.22
N LYS A 46 3.97 -9.89 1.77
CA LYS A 46 4.25 -9.66 0.34
C LYS A 46 4.29 -10.95 -0.50
N PRO A 47 4.96 -12.04 -0.08
CA PRO A 47 5.04 -13.26 -0.89
C PRO A 47 3.68 -13.90 -1.15
N PHE A 48 2.72 -13.74 -0.22
CA PHE A 48 1.35 -14.22 -0.41
C PHE A 48 0.65 -13.44 -1.53
N PHE A 49 0.66 -12.11 -1.44
CA PHE A 49 -0.01 -11.25 -2.43
C PHE A 49 0.65 -11.25 -3.81
N GLN A 50 1.94 -11.61 -3.90
CA GLN A 50 2.61 -11.83 -5.18
C GLN A 50 2.23 -13.16 -5.83
N LYS A 51 1.94 -14.20 -5.03
CA LYS A 51 1.63 -15.56 -5.53
C LYS A 51 0.12 -15.82 -5.69
N GLN A 52 -0.73 -15.01 -5.08
CA GLN A 52 -2.18 -15.19 -5.11
C GLN A 52 -2.72 -15.08 -6.54
N LYS A 53 -3.73 -15.91 -6.87
CA LYS A 53 -4.48 -15.92 -8.14
C LYS A 53 -5.98 -15.76 -7.94
N ILE A 54 -6.38 -15.24 -6.77
CA ILE A 54 -7.79 -15.09 -6.40
C ILE A 54 -8.38 -13.85 -7.08
N VAL A 55 -7.56 -12.80 -7.23
CA VAL A 55 -7.91 -11.58 -7.95
C VAL A 55 -6.81 -11.28 -8.96
N ASP A 56 -7.19 -11.16 -10.23
CA ASP A 56 -6.24 -10.85 -11.30
C ASP A 56 -6.03 -9.34 -11.38
N PHE A 57 -4.98 -8.88 -10.72
CA PHE A 57 -4.55 -7.48 -10.79
C PHE A 57 -3.58 -7.28 -11.95
N LYS A 58 -3.84 -6.26 -12.79
CA LYS A 58 -2.97 -5.86 -13.89
C LYS A 58 -1.66 -5.25 -13.40
N LYS A 59 -1.69 -4.57 -12.25
CA LYS A 59 -0.50 -4.05 -11.58
C LYS A 59 -0.69 -4.06 -10.06
N ILE A 60 0.38 -4.44 -9.39
CA ILE A 60 0.47 -4.53 -7.93
C ILE A 60 1.58 -3.58 -7.47
N TRP A 61 1.28 -2.74 -6.47
CA TRP A 61 2.27 -1.92 -5.77
C TRP A 61 2.28 -2.28 -4.29
N PHE A 62 3.45 -2.18 -3.66
CA PHE A 62 3.58 -2.23 -2.21
C PHE A 62 3.91 -0.84 -1.69
N PHE A 63 3.06 -0.32 -0.80
CA PHE A 63 3.18 1.03 -0.28
C PHE A 63 4.54 1.27 0.39
N HIS A 64 4.99 0.31 1.21
CA HIS A 64 6.25 0.40 1.94
C HIS A 64 7.50 0.43 1.03
N ASP A 65 7.44 -0.08 -0.21
CA ASP A 65 8.56 0.00 -1.16
C ASP A 65 8.82 1.45 -1.59
N GLY A 66 7.74 2.23 -1.74
CA GLY A 66 7.79 3.66 -2.06
C GLY A 66 8.10 4.57 -0.88
N ILE A 67 8.07 4.04 0.35
CA ILE A 67 8.48 4.75 1.58
C ILE A 67 9.98 4.57 1.84
N SER A 68 10.72 3.95 0.91
CA SER A 68 12.15 3.74 1.07
C SER A 68 12.89 5.07 1.30
N LYS A 69 13.57 5.08 2.46
CA LYS A 69 14.52 6.06 3.03
C LYS A 69 13.91 6.96 4.11
N PRO A 70 14.60 7.14 5.26
CA PRO A 70 14.29 8.23 6.17
C PRO A 70 14.41 9.52 5.37
N ARG A 71 13.26 10.12 5.02
CA ARG A 71 13.20 11.33 4.18
C ARG A 71 13.89 12.53 4.84
N LYS A 72 14.26 12.41 6.12
CA LYS A 72 15.06 13.37 6.87
C LYS A 72 16.03 12.62 7.77
N LYS A 73 17.29 13.07 7.78
CA LYS A 73 18.18 12.83 8.91
C LYS A 73 17.47 13.35 10.16
N ALA A 74 17.39 12.55 11.22
CA ALA A 74 16.77 12.98 12.47
C ALA A 74 17.40 14.31 12.93
N ASP A 75 16.58 15.24 13.40
CA ASP A 75 17.07 16.52 13.91
C ASP A 75 17.67 16.31 15.30
N MET A 76 18.99 16.09 15.32
CA MET A 76 19.74 15.87 16.56
C MET A 76 19.67 17.07 17.50
N LYS A 77 19.50 18.30 16.99
CA LYS A 77 19.36 19.48 17.86
C LYS A 77 18.04 19.44 18.61
N TYR A 78 16.96 19.11 17.91
CA TYR A 78 15.66 18.92 18.53
C TYR A 78 15.69 17.79 19.57
N LEU A 79 16.26 16.63 19.21
CA LEU A 79 16.35 15.48 20.12
C LEU A 79 17.12 15.84 21.40
N ASN A 80 18.30 16.46 21.30
CA ASN A 80 19.06 16.89 22.47
C ASN A 80 18.28 17.89 23.34
N SER A 81 17.62 18.89 22.73
CA SER A 81 16.82 19.86 23.48
C SER A 81 15.62 19.22 24.19
N PHE A 82 15.07 18.13 23.63
CA PHE A 82 13.97 17.38 24.20
C PHE A 82 14.43 16.54 25.39
N GLU A 83 15.58 15.85 25.27
CA GLU A 83 16.22 15.10 26.35
C GLU A 83 16.55 16.02 27.54
N GLU A 84 17.14 17.19 27.28
CA GLU A 84 17.45 18.18 28.31
C GLU A 84 16.19 18.73 28.99
N LYS A 85 15.16 19.08 28.21
CA LYS A 85 13.90 19.66 28.72
C LYS A 85 13.16 18.70 29.65
N TYR A 86 13.07 17.43 29.27
CA TYR A 86 12.27 16.44 30.00
C TYR A 86 13.11 15.51 30.89
N LYS A 87 14.44 15.64 30.88
CA LYS A 87 15.39 14.77 31.60
C LYS A 87 15.15 13.28 31.31
N ILE A 88 14.88 12.97 30.04
CA ILE A 88 14.70 11.60 29.56
C ILE A 88 15.90 11.19 28.71
N ASN A 89 16.16 9.89 28.63
CA ASN A 89 17.15 9.32 27.72
C ASN A 89 16.43 8.56 26.62
N LEU A 90 16.42 9.11 25.40
CA LEU A 90 15.71 8.53 24.26
C LEU A 90 16.42 7.29 23.68
N TRP A 91 17.66 7.02 24.10
CA TRP A 91 18.49 5.91 23.61
C TRP A 91 18.29 4.59 24.37
N LEU A 92 17.50 4.59 25.45
CA LEU A 92 17.17 3.40 26.24
C LEU A 92 15.82 2.76 25.82
N LEU A 93 15.13 3.34 24.84
CA LEU A 93 13.83 2.92 24.29
C LEU A 93 14.00 2.22 22.94
#